data_AF-A0A529L087-F1
#
_entry.id   AF-A0A529L087-F1
#
_cell.length_a   1.000
_cell.length_b   1.000
_cell.length_c   1.000
_cell.angle_alpha   90.00
_cell.angle_beta   90.00
_cell.angle_gamma   90.00
#
_symmetry.space_group_name_H-M   'P 1'
#
loop_
_entity.id
_entity.type
_entity.pdbx_description
1 polymer ?
#
loop_
_entity_poly.entity_id
_entity_poly.type
_entity_poly.pdbx_seq_one_letter_code
_entity_poly.pdbx_strand_id
1 'polypeptide(L)'
;MASMFSVAIPHLNAAERAAVGGCTVEEALVFLRRLSLDDFGLFMISLPNRDYPGLSRLLPAMASEDVQKTWTGASGLDLYRQTSTFARQLENNFTRYIKAPLADSEILDFGCGYGRILRMMYYYSDPANIWGVDAWDKSLDLC
;
A
#
# COMPACT_ATOMS: atom_id res chain seq x y z
N MET A 1 7.86 -16.57 3.13
CA MET A 1 7.90 -15.51 2.11
C MET A 1 7.42 -16.12 0.81
N ALA A 2 6.20 -15.80 0.36
CA ALA A 2 5.72 -16.28 -0.93
C ALA A 2 6.73 -15.82 -2.00
N SER A 3 7.11 -16.72 -2.91
CA SER A 3 8.08 -16.45 -3.96
C SER A 3 7.61 -15.27 -4.79
N MET A 4 8.14 -14.07 -4.50
CA MET A 4 7.91 -12.90 -5.31
C MET A 4 8.45 -13.20 -6.70
N PHE A 5 7.60 -13.10 -7.73
CA PHE A 5 7.96 -13.54 -9.08
C PHE A 5 9.22 -12.79 -9.57
N SER A 6 10.05 -13.44 -10.39
CA SER A 6 11.34 -12.90 -10.87
C SER A 6 11.24 -11.53 -11.53
N VAL A 7 10.05 -11.16 -12.02
CA VAL A 7 9.75 -9.86 -12.66
C VAL A 7 9.58 -8.70 -11.66
N ALA A 8 9.21 -8.98 -10.41
CA ALA A 8 9.00 -7.95 -9.39
C ALA A 8 10.32 -7.47 -8.76
N ILE A 9 11.28 -8.39 -8.61
CA ILE A 9 12.56 -8.15 -7.94
C ILE A 9 13.35 -6.97 -8.55
N PRO A 10 13.51 -6.84 -9.89
CA PRO A 10 14.22 -5.71 -10.47
C PRO A 10 13.60 -4.35 -10.12
N HIS A 11 12.27 -4.27 -10.06
CA HIS A 11 11.54 -3.03 -9.74
C HIS A 11 11.69 -2.67 -8.26
N LEU A 12 11.57 -3.64 -7.35
CA LEU A 12 11.83 -3.42 -5.93
C LEU A 12 13.27 -3.01 -5.66
N ASN A 13 14.24 -3.68 -6.28
CA ASN A 13 15.65 -3.32 -6.13
C ASN A 13 15.96 -1.91 -6.67
N ALA A 14 15.27 -1.47 -7.72
CA ALA A 14 15.40 -0.11 -8.23
C ALA A 14 14.80 0.90 -7.25
N ALA A 15 13.58 0.65 -6.75
CA ALA A 15 12.92 1.47 -5.74
C ALA A 15 13.77 1.58 -4.46
N GLU A 16 14.35 0.48 -3.99
CA GLU A 16 15.20 0.44 -2.80
C GLU A 16 16.49 1.24 -2.99
N ARG A 17 17.17 1.12 -4.15
CA ARG A 17 18.35 1.96 -4.43
C ARG A 17 18.00 3.44 -4.46
N ALA A 18 16.85 3.81 -5.02
CA ALA A 18 16.38 5.19 -5.02
C ALA A 18 16.10 5.68 -3.59
N ALA A 19 15.42 4.86 -2.78
CA ALA A 19 15.10 5.18 -1.38
C ALA A 19 16.37 5.33 -0.52
N VAL A 20 17.37 4.45 -0.70
CA VAL A 20 18.69 4.58 -0.04
C VAL A 20 19.41 5.85 -0.51
N GLY A 21 19.22 6.25 -1.77
CA GLY A 21 19.72 7.51 -2.33
C GLY A 21 18.96 8.76 -1.87
N GLY A 22 17.93 8.62 -1.03
CA GLY A 22 17.17 9.74 -0.48
C GLY A 22 16.07 10.29 -1.40
N CYS A 23 15.52 9.46 -2.29
CA CYS A 23 14.36 9.86 -3.09
C CYS A 23 13.11 10.10 -2.22
N THR A 24 12.16 10.84 -2.78
CA THR A 24 10.82 11.05 -2.23
C THR A 24 9.96 9.79 -2.35
N VAL A 25 8.80 9.78 -1.67
CA VAL A 25 7.82 8.70 -1.78
C VAL A 25 7.31 8.58 -3.21
N GLU A 26 7.00 9.71 -3.84
CA GLU A 26 6.52 9.82 -5.23
C GLU A 26 7.52 9.21 -6.21
N GLU A 27 8.81 9.54 -6.07
CA GLU A 27 9.87 8.97 -6.91
C GLU A 27 10.03 7.46 -6.71
N ALA A 28 9.88 6.95 -5.48
CA ALA A 28 9.87 5.51 -5.22
C ALA A 28 8.65 4.83 -5.87
N LEU A 29 7.47 5.46 -5.80
CA LEU A 29 6.23 4.94 -6.37
C LEU A 29 6.30 4.78 -7.90
N VAL A 30 7.09 5.58 -8.62
CA VAL A 30 7.34 5.39 -10.06
C VAL A 30 7.89 3.99 -10.37
N PHE A 31 8.72 3.43 -9.49
CA PHE A 31 9.24 2.07 -9.64
C PHE A 31 8.24 1.03 -9.12
N LEU A 32 7.63 1.29 -7.96
CA LEU A 32 6.73 0.35 -7.31
C LEU A 32 5.44 0.11 -8.11
N ARG A 33 4.88 1.12 -8.78
CA ARG A 33 3.69 0.98 -9.63
C ARG A 33 3.92 0.16 -10.91
N ARG A 34 5.18 -0.20 -11.22
CA ARG A 34 5.51 -1.17 -12.29
C ARG A 34 5.25 -2.62 -11.88
N LEU A 35 5.07 -2.86 -10.58
CA LEU A 35 4.63 -4.15 -10.07
C LEU A 35 3.17 -4.40 -10.48
N SER A 36 2.78 -5.68 -10.47
CA SER A 36 1.37 -6.01 -10.46
C SER A 36 0.72 -5.44 -9.19
N LEU A 37 -0.59 -5.15 -9.23
CA LEU A 37 -1.33 -4.73 -8.02
C LEU A 37 -1.11 -5.72 -6.87
N ASP A 38 -0.98 -7.01 -7.19
CA ASP A 38 -0.81 -8.04 -6.17
C ASP A 38 0.60 -8.02 -5.55
N ASP A 39 1.64 -7.86 -6.35
CA ASP A 39 3.01 -7.74 -5.84
C ASP A 39 3.22 -6.42 -5.08
N PHE A 40 2.64 -5.33 -5.58
CA PHE A 40 2.65 -4.03 -4.92
C PHE A 40 1.99 -4.12 -3.54
N GLY A 41 0.76 -4.65 -3.49
CA GLY A 41 0.02 -4.75 -2.25
C GLY A 41 0.71 -5.65 -1.24
N LEU A 42 1.21 -6.82 -1.68
CA LEU A 42 1.93 -7.74 -0.82
C LEU A 42 3.20 -7.09 -0.23
N PHE A 43 3.92 -6.30 -1.05
CA PHE A 43 5.06 -5.54 -0.56
C PHE A 43 4.65 -4.50 0.48
N MET A 44 3.65 -3.66 0.18
CA MET A 44 3.21 -2.57 1.06
C MET A 44 2.80 -3.07 2.45
N ILE A 45 2.09 -4.19 2.54
CA ILE A 45 1.69 -4.76 3.84
C ILE A 45 2.83 -5.51 4.56
N SER A 46 3.94 -5.79 3.87
CA SER A 46 5.12 -6.44 4.46
C SER A 46 6.05 -5.45 5.17
N LEU A 47 5.81 -4.15 5.01
CA LEU A 47 6.62 -3.11 5.62
C LEU A 47 6.36 -3.04 7.13
N PRO A 48 7.40 -2.91 7.98
CA PRO A 48 8.81 -2.83 7.62
C PRO A 48 9.39 -4.19 7.18
N ASN A 49 10.20 -4.17 6.12
CA ASN A 49 10.80 -5.34 5.50
C ASN A 49 12.34 -5.28 5.56
N ARG A 50 12.97 -6.31 6.14
CA ARG A 50 14.42 -6.35 6.37
C ARG A 50 15.26 -6.36 5.09
N ASP A 51 14.72 -6.91 4.01
CA ASP A 51 15.41 -6.99 2.72
C ASP A 51 15.39 -5.64 1.98
N TYR A 52 14.51 -4.72 2.39
CA TYR A 52 14.30 -3.40 1.78
C TYR A 52 14.29 -2.30 2.85
N PRO A 53 15.43 -2.06 3.53
CA PRO A 53 15.52 -1.15 4.67
C PRO A 53 15.34 0.34 4.30
N GLY A 54 15.70 0.76 3.09
CA GLY A 54 15.47 2.11 2.58
C GLY A 54 13.99 2.38 2.40
N LEU A 55 13.28 1.50 1.68
CA LEU A 55 11.82 1.59 1.51
C LEU A 55 11.10 1.48 2.85
N SER A 56 11.57 0.66 3.78
CA SER A 56 10.98 0.55 5.13
C SER A 56 11.12 1.80 5.98
N ARG A 57 12.10 2.66 5.70
CA ARG A 57 12.21 3.98 6.35
C ARG A 57 11.38 5.05 5.63
N LEU A 58 11.23 4.93 4.32
CA LEU A 58 10.56 5.91 3.47
C LEU A 58 9.04 5.77 3.48
N LEU A 59 8.53 4.54 3.52
CA LEU A 59 7.11 4.22 3.38
C LEU A 59 6.47 3.86 4.74
N PRO A 60 5.15 4.07 4.89
CA PRO A 60 4.47 3.84 6.17
C PRO A 60 4.48 2.36 6.54
N ALA A 61 4.94 2.06 7.76
CA ALA A 61 4.95 0.73 8.34
C ALA A 61 3.52 0.18 8.49
N MET A 62 3.35 -1.14 8.37
CA MET A 62 2.09 -1.80 8.70
C MET A 62 1.97 -1.97 10.22
N ALA A 63 0.73 -1.93 10.72
CA ALA A 63 0.47 -2.17 12.14
C ALA A 63 0.95 -3.57 12.57
N SER A 64 1.21 -3.77 13.87
CA SER A 64 1.58 -5.08 14.41
C SER A 64 0.52 -6.16 14.11
N GLU A 65 0.92 -7.43 14.08
CA GLU A 65 -0.03 -8.54 13.86
C GLU A 65 -1.15 -8.57 14.90
N ASP A 66 -0.87 -8.23 16.16
CA ASP A 66 -1.88 -8.24 17.22
C ASP A 66 -2.93 -7.15 17.00
N VAL A 67 -2.50 -5.96 16.57
CA VAL A 67 -3.42 -4.89 16.18
C VAL A 67 -4.25 -5.30 14.97
N GLN A 68 -3.61 -5.87 13.94
CA GLN A 68 -4.30 -6.38 12.75
C GLN A 68 -5.40 -7.40 13.14
N LYS A 69 -5.05 -8.42 13.93
CA LYS A 69 -5.99 -9.46 14.39
C LYS A 69 -7.12 -8.87 15.21
N THR A 70 -6.81 -7.99 16.15
CA THR A 70 -7.81 -7.41 17.06
C THR A 70 -8.83 -6.57 16.31
N TRP A 71 -8.41 -5.82 15.29
CA TRP A 71 -9.27 -4.84 14.62
C TRP A 71 -9.93 -5.37 13.35
N THR A 72 -9.28 -6.32 12.68
CA THR A 72 -9.73 -6.83 11.37
C THR A 72 -10.00 -8.33 11.35
N GLY A 73 -9.74 -9.04 12.45
CA GLY A 73 -9.94 -10.48 12.57
C GLY A 73 -8.87 -11.35 11.89
N ALA A 74 -7.92 -10.76 11.17
CA ALA A 74 -6.85 -11.46 10.45
C ALA A 74 -5.54 -10.65 10.45
N SER A 75 -4.42 -11.28 10.09
CA SER A 75 -3.14 -10.60 9.86
C SER A 75 -2.38 -11.17 8.68
N GLY A 76 -1.35 -10.46 8.23
CA GLY A 76 -0.42 -10.94 7.21
C GLY A 76 -1.12 -11.34 5.91
N LEU A 77 -0.83 -12.54 5.39
CA LEU A 77 -1.32 -12.99 4.09
C LEU A 77 -2.84 -13.19 4.03
N ASP A 78 -3.48 -13.54 5.14
CA ASP A 78 -4.95 -13.70 5.15
C ASP A 78 -5.65 -12.34 5.08
N LEU A 79 -5.12 -11.37 5.82
CA LEU A 79 -5.58 -9.98 5.74
C LEU A 79 -5.31 -9.38 4.36
N TYR A 80 -4.16 -9.72 3.77
CA TYR A 80 -3.78 -9.27 2.44
C TYR A 80 -4.80 -9.63 1.37
N ARG A 81 -5.25 -10.90 1.34
CA ARG A 81 -6.20 -11.39 0.33
C ARG A 81 -7.50 -10.59 0.33
N GLN A 82 -7.97 -10.20 1.52
CA GLN A 82 -9.15 -9.34 1.66
C GLN A 82 -8.86 -7.93 1.12
N THR A 83 -7.69 -7.39 1.48
CA THR A 83 -7.22 -6.06 1.10
C THR A 83 -7.08 -5.92 -0.42
N SER A 84 -6.40 -6.85 -1.09
CA SER A 84 -6.20 -6.82 -2.54
C SER A 84 -7.50 -7.06 -3.31
N THR A 85 -8.38 -7.93 -2.81
CA THR A 85 -9.71 -8.13 -3.39
C THR A 85 -10.52 -6.84 -3.33
N PHE A 86 -10.50 -6.15 -2.19
CA PHE A 86 -11.20 -4.87 -2.03
C PHE A 86 -10.66 -3.80 -2.99
N ALA A 87 -9.34 -3.59 -3.05
CA ALA A 87 -8.73 -2.60 -3.94
C ALA A 87 -9.08 -2.84 -5.42
N ARG A 88 -9.06 -4.11 -5.84
CA ARG A 88 -9.47 -4.50 -7.21
C ARG A 88 -10.95 -4.24 -7.47
N GLN A 89 -11.82 -4.54 -6.51
CA GLN A 89 -13.25 -4.24 -6.64
C GLN A 89 -13.51 -2.73 -6.72
N LEU A 90 -12.75 -1.92 -5.97
CA LEU A 90 -12.85 -0.47 -6.00
C LEU A 90 -12.51 0.08 -7.39
N GLU A 91 -11.37 -0.32 -7.96
CA GLU A 91 -10.99 0.07 -9.32
C GLU A 91 -12.01 -0.39 -10.37
N ASN A 92 -12.41 -1.67 -10.35
CA ASN A 92 -13.40 -2.20 -11.29
C ASN A 92 -14.72 -1.43 -11.24
N ASN A 93 -15.22 -1.14 -10.04
CA ASN A 93 -16.48 -0.43 -9.86
C ASN A 93 -16.36 1.04 -10.25
N PHE A 94 -15.28 1.71 -9.87
CA PHE A 94 -15.01 3.09 -10.26
C PHE A 94 -14.99 3.21 -11.79
N THR A 95 -14.17 2.40 -12.46
CA THR A 95 -14.09 2.33 -13.92
C THR A 95 -15.45 2.04 -14.55
N ARG A 96 -16.23 1.11 -13.98
CA ARG A 96 -17.54 0.74 -14.48
C ARG A 96 -18.57 1.87 -14.40
N TYR A 97 -18.63 2.60 -13.28
CA TYR A 97 -19.70 3.58 -13.03
C TYR A 97 -19.31 5.01 -13.38
N ILE A 98 -18.06 5.41 -13.14
CA ILE A 98 -17.53 6.75 -13.44
C ILE A 98 -17.03 6.85 -14.88
N LYS A 99 -16.77 5.72 -15.55
CA LYS A 99 -16.27 5.64 -16.94
C LYS A 99 -14.90 6.29 -17.12
N ALA A 100 -14.09 6.31 -16.07
CA ALA A 100 -12.70 6.78 -16.04
C ALA A 100 -11.86 5.82 -15.20
N PRO A 101 -10.54 5.68 -15.47
CA PRO A 101 -9.68 4.88 -14.60
C PRO A 101 -9.57 5.51 -13.21
N LEU A 102 -9.36 4.68 -12.19
CA LEU A 102 -9.07 5.17 -10.84
C LEU A 102 -7.69 5.86 -10.74
N ALA A 103 -6.79 5.57 -11.68
CA ALA A 103 -5.46 6.18 -11.73
C ALA A 103 -5.56 7.72 -11.76
N ASP A 104 -4.67 8.37 -11.01
CA ASP A 104 -4.55 9.83 -10.86
C ASP A 104 -5.80 10.53 -10.28
N SER A 105 -6.76 9.78 -9.72
CA SER A 105 -7.94 10.34 -9.05
C SER A 105 -7.63 10.87 -7.65
N GLU A 106 -8.46 11.79 -7.17
CA GLU A 106 -8.51 12.18 -5.75
C GLU A 106 -9.25 11.11 -4.93
N ILE A 107 -8.64 10.64 -3.84
CA ILE A 107 -9.15 9.50 -3.06
C ILE A 107 -9.25 9.85 -1.58
N LEU A 108 -10.44 9.70 -1.01
CA LEU A 108 -10.69 9.80 0.44
C LEU A 108 -11.02 8.41 1.02
N ASP A 109 -10.20 7.95 1.97
CA ASP A 109 -10.45 6.77 2.79
C ASP A 109 -11.03 7.22 4.14
N PHE A 110 -12.36 7.14 4.26
CA PHE A 110 -13.08 7.50 5.50
C PHE A 110 -13.16 6.29 6.45
N GLY A 111 -12.71 6.48 7.69
CA GLY A 111 -12.48 5.38 8.61
C GLY A 111 -11.23 4.59 8.24
N CYS A 112 -10.15 5.28 7.84
CA CYS A 112 -8.95 4.66 7.31
C CYS A 112 -8.20 3.80 8.34
N GLY A 113 -8.50 3.96 9.63
CA GLY A 113 -7.83 3.31 10.74
C GLY A 113 -6.31 3.53 10.69
N TYR A 114 -5.55 2.44 10.81
CA TYR A 114 -4.09 2.48 10.65
C TYR A 114 -3.64 2.57 9.18
N GLY A 115 -4.54 2.83 8.22
CA GLY A 115 -4.27 3.08 6.81
C GLY A 115 -4.15 1.86 5.91
N ARG A 116 -4.74 0.71 6.30
CA ARG A 116 -4.60 -0.57 5.54
C ARG A 116 -4.97 -0.42 4.06
N ILE A 117 -6.11 0.19 3.78
CA ILE A 117 -6.61 0.38 2.41
C ILE A 117 -5.88 1.55 1.75
N LEU A 118 -5.68 2.66 2.47
CA LEU A 118 -4.92 3.81 2.01
C LEU A 118 -3.57 3.44 1.37
N ARG A 119 -2.80 2.51 1.96
CA ARG A 119 -1.52 2.04 1.37
C ARG A 119 -1.67 1.39 0.00
N MET A 120 -2.80 0.75 -0.28
CA MET A 120 -3.09 0.21 -1.62
C MET A 120 -3.41 1.32 -2.61
N MET A 121 -3.96 2.44 -2.15
CA MET A 121 -4.35 3.56 -3.02
C MET A 121 -3.14 4.26 -3.63
N TYR A 122 -1.96 4.16 -3.01
CA TYR A 122 -0.69 4.56 -3.62
C TYR A 122 -0.38 3.85 -4.95
N TYR A 123 -1.02 2.72 -5.25
CA TYR A 123 -0.91 2.10 -6.57
C TYR A 123 -1.54 2.95 -7.67
N TYR A 124 -2.60 3.70 -7.34
CA TYR A 124 -3.44 4.41 -8.29
C TYR A 124 -3.14 5.92 -8.34
N SER A 125 -2.84 6.54 -7.21
CA SER A 125 -2.65 8.00 -7.13
C SER A 125 -1.47 8.38 -6.25
N ASP A 126 -0.93 9.58 -6.49
CA ASP A 126 0.15 10.13 -5.68
C ASP A 126 -0.35 10.50 -4.27
N PRO A 127 0.54 10.46 -3.26
CA PRO A 127 0.17 10.78 -1.87
C PRO A 127 -0.52 12.12 -1.71
N ALA A 128 -0.17 13.12 -2.52
CA ALA A 128 -0.81 14.44 -2.52
C ALA A 128 -2.31 14.41 -2.88
N ASN A 129 -2.79 13.35 -3.53
CA ASN A 129 -4.18 13.16 -3.94
C ASN A 129 -4.91 12.10 -3.10
N ILE A 130 -4.33 11.68 -1.97
CA ILE A 130 -4.91 10.64 -1.11
C ILE A 130 -5.02 11.16 0.32
N TRP A 131 -6.23 11.08 0.87
CA TRP A 131 -6.53 11.49 2.23
C TRP A 131 -7.10 10.31 3.01
N GLY A 132 -6.55 10.06 4.19
CA GLY A 132 -7.12 9.17 5.18
C GLY A 132 -7.67 10.00 6.32
N VAL A 133 -8.91 9.76 6.69
CA VAL A 133 -9.52 10.37 7.88
C VAL A 133 -10.12 9.30 8.75
N ASP A 134 -9.93 9.41 10.05
CA ASP A 134 -10.57 8.56 11.04
C ASP A 134 -11.07 9.40 12.20
N ALA A 135 -12.16 8.97 12.83
CA ALA A 135 -12.73 9.64 13.99
C ALA A 135 -12.00 9.26 15.29
N TRP A 136 -11.18 8.20 15.26
CA TRP A 136 -10.48 7.70 16.43
C TRP A 136 -8.97 7.90 16.30
N ASP A 137 -8.43 8.90 17.00
CA ASP A 137 -7.01 9.27 16.97
C ASP A 137 -6.07 8.08 17.21
N LYS A 138 -6.44 7.17 18.12
CA LYS A 138 -5.65 5.96 18.41
C LYS A 138 -5.40 5.10 17.17
N SER A 139 -6.30 5.13 16.20
CA SER A 139 -6.14 4.40 14.95
C SER A 139 -5.09 5.02 14.02
N LEU A 140 -5.01 6.35 14.03
CA LEU A 140 -4.07 7.14 13.25
C LEU A 140 -2.65 7.06 13.84
N ASP A 141 -2.54 7.01 15.18
CA ASP A 141 -1.26 6.99 15.90
C ASP A 141 -0.46 5.67 15.78
N LEU A 142 -1.00 4.65 15.14
CA LEU A 142 -0.40 3.30 15.11
C LEU A 142 0.70 3.12 14.05
N CYS A 143 0.76 3.98 13.03
CA CYS A 143 1.56 3.75 11.84
C CYS A 143 2.15 5.02 11.23
#